data_AF-A0A7K0FN20-F1
#
_entry.id   AF-A0A7K0FN20-F1
#
_cell.length_a   1.000
_cell.length_b   1.000
_cell.length_c   1.000
_cell.angle_alpha   90.00
_cell.angle_beta   90.00
_cell.angle_gamma   90.00
#
_symmetry.space_group_name_H-M   'P 1'
#
loop_
_entity.id
_entity.type
_entity.pdbx_description
1 polymer ?
#
loop_
_entity_poly.entity_id
_entity_poly.type
_entity_poly.pdbx_seq_one_letter_code
_entity_poly.pdbx_strand_id
1 'polypeptide(L)'
;MFCVTCNRPLQNAIAVSLTTIELVQLFVPFIFLGLLTAFLGYQALAYKNNPQKPLSRKPLVASACVLGIGLGGFIDGIVFHQILQWHEMVSAKIIPLDFTSKSVNMFWDGIFHAFTFFITFFGIILLYRLLQQNILLKHQNLFIGGLLLGWGFFNLIEGILNHHIFKFHSVKDFDVNPLIWNLSFLTFSILIIVLGCFLIHKIKHLPYENWRTNTEDIK
;
A
#
# COMPACT_ATOMS: atom_id res chain seq x y z
N MET A 1 33.60 -12.65 8.93
CA MET A 1 33.22 -11.35 8.35
C MET A 1 31.95 -11.58 7.52
N PHE A 2 30.77 -11.19 8.03
CA PHE A 2 29.48 -11.44 7.37
C PHE A 2 29.20 -10.32 6.35
N CYS A 3 29.88 -10.35 5.20
CA CYS A 3 29.58 -9.44 4.09
C CYS A 3 28.59 -10.12 3.14
N VAL A 4 27.31 -9.71 3.14
CA VAL A 4 26.29 -10.27 2.24
C VAL A 4 26.64 -10.05 0.77
N THR A 5 27.16 -8.88 0.42
CA THR A 5 27.57 -8.52 -0.95
C THR A 5 28.91 -9.14 -1.37
N CYS A 6 29.61 -9.80 -0.47
CA CYS A 6 30.84 -10.54 -0.74
C CYS A 6 30.63 -12.07 -0.61
N ASN A 7 29.50 -12.49 -0.07
CA ASN A 7 29.15 -13.89 0.19
C ASN A 7 28.52 -14.50 -1.08
N ARG A 8 29.36 -15.04 -1.96
CA ARG A 8 28.90 -15.69 -3.21
C ARG A 8 27.88 -16.81 -2.99
N PRO A 9 28.03 -17.72 -1.99
CA PRO A 9 26.99 -18.68 -1.69
C PRO A 9 25.62 -18.06 -1.44
N LEU A 10 25.56 -16.97 -0.65
CA LEU A 10 24.30 -16.27 -0.38
C LEU A 10 23.76 -15.56 -1.63
N GLN A 11 24.62 -14.92 -2.42
CA GLN A 11 24.21 -14.29 -3.69
C GLN A 11 23.61 -15.31 -4.66
N ASN A 12 24.24 -16.48 -4.77
CA ASN A 12 23.72 -17.57 -5.58
C ASN A 12 22.37 -18.03 -5.03
N ALA A 13 22.26 -18.23 -3.70
CA ALA A 13 21.00 -18.64 -3.07
C ALA A 13 19.86 -17.65 -3.35
N ILE A 14 20.12 -16.34 -3.34
CA ILE A 14 19.14 -15.31 -3.73
C ILE A 14 18.80 -15.44 -5.22
N ALA A 15 19.80 -15.52 -6.09
CA ALA A 15 19.61 -15.53 -7.54
C ALA A 15 18.84 -16.76 -8.06
N VAL A 16 18.97 -17.91 -7.40
CA VAL A 16 18.26 -19.14 -7.75
C VAL A 16 17.14 -19.50 -6.76
N SER A 17 16.75 -18.54 -5.89
CA SER A 17 15.78 -18.76 -4.81
C SER A 17 14.39 -19.17 -5.29
N LEU A 18 13.99 -18.70 -6.48
CA LEU A 18 12.68 -18.93 -7.07
C LEU A 18 12.83 -19.43 -8.50
N THR A 19 11.90 -20.28 -8.94
CA THR A 19 11.76 -20.61 -10.36
C THR A 19 11.33 -19.39 -11.17
N THR A 20 11.52 -19.42 -12.49
CA THR A 20 11.05 -18.33 -13.37
C THR A 20 9.55 -18.10 -13.25
N ILE A 21 8.76 -19.16 -13.07
CA ILE A 21 7.30 -19.06 -12.91
C ILE A 21 6.95 -18.39 -11.59
N GLU A 22 7.57 -18.80 -10.49
CA GLU A 22 7.36 -18.18 -9.18
C GLU A 22 7.80 -16.73 -9.17
N LEU A 23 8.92 -16.40 -9.82
CA LEU A 23 9.36 -15.02 -9.97
C LEU A 23 8.29 -14.18 -10.68
N VAL A 24 7.73 -14.66 -11.79
CA VAL A 24 6.64 -13.98 -12.49
C VAL A 24 5.43 -13.82 -11.59
N GLN A 25 5.00 -14.87 -10.90
CA GLN A 25 3.86 -14.86 -9.98
C GLN A 25 4.05 -13.86 -8.83
N LEU A 26 5.24 -13.81 -8.25
CA LEU A 26 5.59 -12.91 -7.15
C LEU A 26 5.41 -11.44 -7.55
N PHE A 27 5.68 -11.08 -8.80
CA PHE A 27 5.51 -9.71 -9.31
C PHE A 27 4.09 -9.38 -9.80
N VAL A 28 3.18 -10.36 -9.93
CA VAL A 28 1.79 -10.09 -10.36
C VAL A 28 1.08 -9.11 -9.41
N PRO A 29 1.08 -9.28 -8.06
CA PRO A 29 0.48 -8.31 -7.15
C PRO A 29 1.05 -6.89 -7.31
N PHE A 30 2.37 -6.78 -7.50
CA PHE A 30 3.07 -5.51 -7.70
C PHE A 30 2.60 -4.80 -8.97
N ILE A 31 2.39 -5.55 -10.05
CA ILE A 31 1.86 -5.01 -11.31
C ILE A 31 0.44 -4.51 -11.10
N PHE A 32 -0.43 -5.29 -10.46
CA PHE A 32 -1.82 -4.88 -10.21
C PHE A 32 -1.89 -3.62 -9.33
N LEU A 33 -1.12 -3.57 -8.24
CA LEU A 33 -1.03 -2.42 -7.35
C LEU A 33 -0.39 -1.20 -8.05
N GLY A 34 0.61 -1.43 -8.90
CA GLY A 34 1.24 -0.39 -9.72
C GLY A 34 0.28 0.23 -10.73
N LEU A 35 -0.51 -0.59 -11.43
CA LEU A 35 -1.54 -0.14 -12.37
C LEU A 35 -2.66 0.63 -11.65
N LEU A 36 -3.13 0.12 -10.51
CA LEU A 36 -4.11 0.82 -9.68
C LEU A 36 -3.57 2.18 -9.22
N THR A 37 -2.33 2.20 -8.74
CA THR A 37 -1.65 3.43 -8.30
C THR A 37 -1.49 4.43 -9.45
N ALA A 38 -1.11 3.98 -10.64
CA ALA A 38 -0.99 4.82 -11.83
C ALA A 38 -2.35 5.40 -12.24
N PHE A 39 -3.41 4.59 -12.22
CA PHE A 39 -4.77 5.03 -12.54
C PHE A 39 -5.29 6.09 -11.54
N LEU A 40 -5.12 5.86 -10.24
CA LEU A 40 -5.49 6.81 -9.19
C LEU A 40 -4.65 8.09 -9.27
N GLY A 41 -3.34 7.95 -9.51
CA GLY A 41 -2.43 9.08 -9.73
C GLY A 41 -2.82 9.91 -10.94
N TYR A 42 -3.20 9.27 -12.05
CA TYR A 42 -3.74 9.95 -13.22
C TYR A 42 -5.00 10.75 -12.88
N GLN A 43 -5.96 10.16 -12.16
CA GLN A 43 -7.17 10.88 -11.72
C GLN A 43 -6.85 12.09 -10.84
N ALA A 44 -5.86 11.97 -9.95
CA ALA A 44 -5.41 13.08 -9.11
C ALA A 44 -4.73 14.19 -9.93
N LEU A 45 -3.89 13.83 -10.91
CA LEU A 45 -3.11 14.77 -11.72
C LEU A 45 -3.91 15.44 -12.85
N ALA A 46 -4.85 14.72 -13.45
CA ALA A 46 -5.71 15.20 -14.54
C ALA A 46 -6.73 16.24 -14.07
N TYR A 47 -6.98 16.31 -12.76
CA TYR A 47 -7.87 17.33 -12.21
C TYR A 47 -7.29 18.73 -12.40
N LYS A 48 -8.06 19.56 -13.11
CA LYS A 48 -7.82 21.01 -13.23
C LYS A 48 -8.87 21.74 -12.42
N ASN A 49 -8.42 22.63 -11.53
CA ASN A 49 -9.33 23.49 -10.78
C ASN A 49 -10.06 24.43 -11.74
N ASN A 50 -11.38 24.48 -11.65
CA ASN A 50 -12.19 25.46 -12.36
C ASN A 50 -12.97 26.27 -11.31
N PRO A 51 -12.69 27.58 -11.17
CA PRO A 51 -13.28 28.40 -10.12
C PRO A 51 -14.81 28.54 -10.24
N GLN A 52 -15.40 28.18 -11.38
CA GLN A 52 -16.86 28.19 -11.58
C GLN A 52 -17.54 26.84 -11.31
N LYS A 53 -16.79 25.78 -10.97
CA LYS A 53 -17.34 24.46 -10.66
C LYS A 53 -17.18 24.13 -9.17
N PRO A 54 -18.14 23.38 -8.58
CA PRO A 54 -17.99 22.89 -7.22
C PRO A 54 -16.74 22.02 -7.10
N LEU A 55 -16.10 22.12 -5.94
CA LEU A 55 -14.90 21.36 -5.59
C LEU A 55 -15.15 19.84 -5.73
N SER A 56 -14.24 19.14 -6.39
CA SER A 56 -14.31 17.68 -6.54
C SER A 56 -13.60 16.97 -5.39
N ARG A 57 -14.18 15.86 -4.91
CA ARG A 57 -13.58 14.97 -3.91
C ARG A 57 -12.51 14.06 -4.48
N LYS A 58 -12.62 13.74 -5.77
CA LYS A 58 -11.82 12.70 -6.45
C LYS A 58 -10.32 12.88 -6.28
N PRO A 59 -9.73 14.09 -6.41
CA PRO A 59 -8.28 14.25 -6.32
C PRO A 59 -7.75 13.92 -4.93
N LEU A 60 -8.42 14.39 -3.86
CA LEU A 60 -8.00 14.10 -2.49
C LEU A 60 -8.14 12.61 -2.15
N VAL A 61 -9.29 12.01 -2.50
CA VAL A 61 -9.52 10.58 -2.26
C VAL A 61 -8.51 9.73 -3.04
N ALA A 62 -8.23 10.07 -4.30
CA ALA A 62 -7.27 9.33 -5.11
C ALA A 62 -5.84 9.45 -4.56
N SER A 63 -5.37 10.67 -4.23
CA SER A 63 -4.04 10.88 -3.64
C SER A 63 -3.90 10.16 -2.29
N ALA A 64 -4.93 10.25 -1.43
CA ALA A 64 -4.95 9.56 -0.15
C ALA A 64 -5.03 8.03 -0.32
N CYS A 65 -5.73 7.52 -1.33
CA CYS A 65 -5.78 6.10 -1.65
C CYS A 65 -4.42 5.57 -2.10
N VAL A 66 -3.70 6.30 -2.97
CA VAL A 66 -2.32 5.95 -3.34
C VAL A 66 -1.42 5.90 -2.10
N LEU A 67 -1.50 6.92 -1.23
CA LEU A 67 -0.75 6.92 0.01
C LEU A 67 -1.13 5.73 0.91
N GLY A 68 -2.41 5.40 1.00
CA GLY A 68 -2.93 4.27 1.78
C GLY A 68 -2.43 2.91 1.29
N ILE A 69 -2.30 2.71 -0.02
CA ILE A 69 -1.71 1.49 -0.59
C ILE A 69 -0.28 1.32 -0.09
N GLY A 70 0.54 2.36 -0.20
CA GLY A 70 1.94 2.32 0.23
C GLY A 70 2.10 2.15 1.74
N LEU A 71 1.34 2.90 2.54
CA LEU A 71 1.36 2.79 4.00
C LEU A 71 0.83 1.45 4.49
N GLY A 72 -0.20 0.90 3.86
CA GLY A 72 -0.72 -0.44 4.16
C GLY A 72 0.35 -1.51 4.01
N GLY A 73 1.08 -1.49 2.90
CA GLY A 73 2.21 -2.42 2.69
C GLY A 73 3.40 -2.17 3.62
N PHE A 74 3.66 -0.93 4.04
CA PHE A 74 4.64 -0.67 5.09
C PHE A 74 4.23 -1.24 6.44
N ILE A 75 2.98 -1.02 6.84
CA ILE A 75 2.45 -1.55 8.10
C ILE A 75 2.56 -3.07 8.08
N ASP A 76 2.20 -3.70 6.96
CA ASP A 76 2.30 -5.14 6.75
C ASP A 76 3.75 -5.65 6.91
N GLY A 77 4.69 -5.09 6.15
CA GLY A 77 6.09 -5.51 6.22
C GLY A 77 6.77 -5.18 7.56
N ILE A 78 6.46 -4.05 8.20
CA ILE A 78 7.05 -3.72 9.51
C ILE A 78 6.44 -4.58 10.60
N VAL A 79 5.11 -4.64 10.69
CA VAL A 79 4.42 -5.31 11.79
C VAL A 79 4.50 -6.82 11.62
N PHE A 80 4.10 -7.36 10.48
CA PHE A 80 4.01 -8.80 10.30
C PHE A 80 5.34 -9.42 9.87
N HIS A 81 6.11 -8.80 8.97
CA HIS A 81 7.37 -9.42 8.53
C HIS A 81 8.51 -9.22 9.53
N GLN A 82 8.65 -8.03 10.12
CA GLN A 82 9.84 -7.69 10.89
C GLN A 82 9.64 -7.79 12.41
N ILE A 83 8.57 -7.20 12.95
CA ILE A 83 8.32 -7.18 14.40
C ILE A 83 7.77 -8.53 14.87
N LEU A 84 6.67 -8.97 14.28
CA LEU A 84 6.01 -10.21 14.67
C LEU A 84 6.65 -11.44 14.01
N GLN A 85 7.30 -11.24 12.86
CA GLN A 85 7.93 -12.32 12.07
C GLN A 85 6.96 -13.46 11.78
N TRP A 86 5.70 -13.12 11.54
CA TRP A 86 4.65 -14.11 11.28
C TRP A 86 4.78 -14.70 9.88
N HIS A 87 5.30 -13.93 8.94
CA HIS A 87 5.61 -14.36 7.58
C HIS A 87 6.67 -13.47 6.96
N GLU A 88 7.30 -13.94 5.90
CA GLU A 88 8.15 -13.14 5.01
C GLU A 88 7.69 -13.38 3.57
N MET A 89 8.07 -12.50 2.64
CA MET A 89 7.54 -12.46 1.27
C MET A 89 7.49 -13.81 0.56
N VAL A 90 8.42 -14.73 0.83
CA VAL A 90 8.48 -16.06 0.18
C VAL A 90 8.61 -17.21 1.17
N SER A 91 8.24 -16.99 2.44
CA SER A 91 8.56 -17.92 3.54
C SER A 91 7.87 -19.29 3.46
N ALA A 92 6.76 -19.42 2.73
CA ALA A 92 6.17 -20.72 2.43
C ALA A 92 6.87 -21.48 1.29
N LYS A 93 7.65 -20.78 0.44
CA LYS A 93 8.51 -21.41 -0.58
C LYS A 93 9.90 -21.70 -0.04
N ILE A 94 10.43 -20.81 0.79
CA ILE A 94 11.78 -20.86 1.35
C ILE A 94 11.65 -20.72 2.86
N ILE A 95 11.57 -21.85 3.55
CA ILE A 95 11.37 -21.88 5.00
C ILE A 95 12.61 -21.31 5.70
N PRO A 96 12.48 -20.26 6.54
CA PRO A 96 13.60 -19.56 7.16
C PRO A 96 14.17 -20.32 8.37
N LEU A 97 14.83 -21.46 8.14
CA LEU A 97 15.40 -22.33 9.17
C LEU A 97 16.85 -21.98 9.56
N ASP A 98 17.55 -21.23 8.71
CA ASP A 98 18.96 -20.90 8.88
C ASP A 98 19.27 -19.48 8.39
N PHE A 99 20.53 -19.06 8.58
CA PHE A 99 20.98 -17.73 8.17
C PHE A 99 20.76 -17.46 6.67
N THR A 100 21.01 -18.45 5.80
CA THR A 100 20.91 -18.27 4.35
C THR A 100 19.46 -18.10 3.93
N SER A 101 18.57 -19.01 4.34
CA SER A 101 17.14 -18.97 4.03
C SER A 101 16.46 -17.72 4.61
N LYS A 102 16.82 -17.31 5.83
CA LYS A 102 16.36 -16.04 6.42
C LYS A 102 16.87 -14.83 5.63
N SER A 103 18.13 -14.84 5.20
CA SER A 103 18.70 -13.75 4.39
C SER A 103 18.06 -13.64 3.00
N VAL A 104 17.66 -14.76 2.40
CA VAL A 104 16.92 -14.76 1.13
C VAL A 104 15.52 -14.15 1.30
N ASN A 105 14.79 -14.53 2.34
CA ASN A 105 13.50 -13.92 2.63
C ASN A 105 13.61 -12.42 2.93
N MET A 106 14.60 -12.02 3.75
CA MET A 106 14.91 -10.61 4.02
C MET A 106 15.19 -9.81 2.75
N PHE A 107 15.84 -10.41 1.74
CA PHE A 107 16.05 -9.77 0.44
C PHE A 107 14.72 -9.50 -0.27
N TRP A 108 13.82 -10.48 -0.31
CA TRP A 108 12.51 -10.34 -0.95
C TRP A 108 11.60 -9.36 -0.19
N ASP A 109 11.65 -9.35 1.14
CA ASP A 109 11.03 -8.30 1.98
C ASP A 109 11.57 -6.91 1.62
N GLY A 110 12.88 -6.79 1.37
CA GLY A 110 13.49 -5.54 0.91
C GLY A 110 12.94 -5.05 -0.44
N ILE A 111 12.72 -5.94 -1.39
CA ILE A 111 12.09 -5.61 -2.69
C ILE A 111 10.65 -5.14 -2.47
N PHE A 112 9.90 -5.83 -1.62
CA PHE A 112 8.56 -5.42 -1.21
C PHE A 112 8.54 -4.03 -0.57
N HIS A 113 9.43 -3.77 0.39
CA HIS A 113 9.57 -2.46 1.02
C HIS A 113 9.98 -1.36 0.04
N ALA A 114 10.86 -1.65 -0.92
CA ALA A 114 11.21 -0.67 -1.94
C ALA A 114 9.99 -0.27 -2.77
N PHE A 115 9.14 -1.24 -3.14
CA PHE A 115 7.89 -0.98 -3.85
C PHE A 115 6.91 -0.12 -3.01
N THR A 116 6.66 -0.49 -1.76
CA THR A 116 5.75 0.27 -0.88
C THR A 116 6.30 1.67 -0.56
N PHE A 117 7.63 1.81 -0.47
CA PHE A 117 8.31 3.10 -0.35
C PHE A 117 8.01 4.02 -1.53
N PHE A 118 8.20 3.54 -2.77
CA PHE A 118 7.94 4.34 -3.95
C PHE A 118 6.46 4.74 -4.09
N ILE A 119 5.52 3.84 -3.78
CA ILE A 119 4.09 4.17 -3.77
C ILE A 119 3.78 5.24 -2.71
N THR A 120 4.30 5.07 -1.50
CA THR A 120 4.12 6.03 -0.40
C THR A 120 4.66 7.40 -0.79
N PHE A 121 5.88 7.45 -1.32
CA PHE A 121 6.51 8.68 -1.78
C PHE A 121 5.71 9.35 -2.90
N PHE A 122 5.21 8.56 -3.86
CA PHE A 122 4.34 9.07 -4.92
C PHE A 122 3.03 9.65 -4.36
N GLY A 123 2.39 8.97 -3.39
CA GLY A 123 1.21 9.48 -2.69
C GLY A 123 1.47 10.82 -1.98
N ILE A 124 2.64 10.97 -1.35
CA ILE A 124 3.08 12.23 -0.73
C ILE A 124 3.20 13.34 -1.78
N ILE A 125 3.82 13.07 -2.94
CA ILE A 125 3.95 14.05 -4.04
C ILE A 125 2.56 14.50 -4.53
N LEU A 126 1.62 13.56 -4.72
CA LEU A 126 0.27 13.86 -5.16
C LEU A 126 -0.47 14.74 -4.14
N LEU A 127 -0.33 14.45 -2.85
CA LEU A 127 -0.90 15.27 -1.77
C LEU A 127 -0.25 16.65 -1.71
N TYR A 128 1.08 16.72 -1.77
CA TYR A 128 1.81 17.99 -1.75
C TYR A 128 1.37 18.90 -2.90
N ARG A 129 1.26 18.37 -4.12
CA ARG A 129 0.76 19.12 -5.27
C ARG A 129 -0.67 19.63 -5.05
N LEU A 130 -1.54 18.82 -4.46
CA LEU A 130 -2.92 19.22 -4.17
C LEU A 130 -2.98 20.36 -3.14
N LEU A 131 -2.08 20.34 -2.14
CA LEU A 131 -1.92 21.41 -1.17
C LEU A 131 -1.46 22.72 -1.82
N GLN A 132 -0.49 22.66 -2.76
CA GLN A 132 0.01 23.83 -3.48
C GLN A 132 -1.04 24.52 -4.35
N GLN A 133 -2.06 23.78 -4.83
CA GLN A 133 -3.14 24.37 -5.61
C GLN A 133 -4.12 25.19 -4.77
N ASN A 134 -3.90 25.33 -3.45
CA ASN A 134 -4.71 26.10 -2.50
C ASN A 134 -6.20 25.70 -2.48
N ILE A 135 -6.48 24.45 -2.89
CA ILE A 135 -7.83 23.85 -2.97
C ILE A 135 -8.27 23.32 -1.60
N LEU A 136 -7.38 23.36 -0.59
CA LEU A 136 -7.47 22.78 0.77
C LEU A 136 -8.89 22.40 1.25
N LEU A 137 -9.40 21.30 0.71
CA LEU A 137 -10.49 20.57 1.30
C LEU A 137 -9.91 19.85 2.51
N LYS A 138 -9.85 20.54 3.66
CA LYS A 138 -9.43 20.00 4.98
C LYS A 138 -10.42 18.96 5.52
N HIS A 139 -11.11 18.22 4.66
CA HIS A 139 -12.03 17.18 5.08
C HIS A 139 -11.24 15.93 5.45
N GLN A 140 -10.92 15.83 6.73
CA GLN A 140 -10.28 14.68 7.36
C GLN A 140 -10.95 13.36 6.94
N ASN A 141 -12.29 13.34 6.81
CA ASN A 141 -13.03 12.16 6.37
C ASN A 141 -12.72 11.72 4.92
N LEU A 142 -12.45 12.64 3.99
CA LEU A 142 -12.03 12.26 2.62
C LEU A 142 -10.61 11.69 2.61
N PHE A 143 -9.72 12.30 3.40
CA PHE A 143 -8.34 11.88 3.52
C PHE A 143 -8.24 10.51 4.19
N ILE A 144 -8.82 10.37 5.39
CA ILE A 144 -8.86 9.11 6.13
C ILE A 144 -9.62 8.05 5.33
N GLY A 145 -10.74 8.41 4.72
CA GLY A 145 -11.50 7.49 3.89
C GLY A 145 -10.69 6.98 2.70
N GLY A 146 -9.97 7.85 2.01
CA GLY A 146 -9.06 7.48 0.93
C GLY A 146 -7.92 6.57 1.41
N LEU A 147 -7.27 6.92 2.54
CA LEU A 147 -6.21 6.10 3.15
C LEU A 147 -6.71 4.67 3.44
N LEU A 148 -7.88 4.53 4.07
CA LEU A 148 -8.47 3.24 4.40
C LEU A 148 -8.81 2.41 3.15
N LEU A 149 -9.33 3.06 2.09
CA LEU A 149 -9.55 2.40 0.81
C LEU A 149 -8.24 1.85 0.23
N GLY A 150 -7.19 2.68 0.23
CA GLY A 150 -5.89 2.30 -0.28
C GLY A 150 -5.29 1.12 0.46
N TRP A 151 -5.29 1.18 1.80
CA TRP A 151 -4.79 0.08 2.64
C TRP A 151 -5.60 -1.20 2.39
N GLY A 152 -6.93 -1.12 2.37
CA GLY A 152 -7.74 -2.30 2.12
C GLY A 152 -7.54 -2.90 0.73
N PHE A 153 -7.36 -2.08 -0.31
CA PHE A 153 -7.03 -2.59 -1.65
C PHE A 153 -5.67 -3.26 -1.70
N PHE A 154 -4.67 -2.71 -1.01
CA PHE A 154 -3.37 -3.36 -0.83
C PHE A 154 -3.55 -4.76 -0.24
N ASN A 155 -4.17 -4.86 0.95
CA ASN A 155 -4.35 -6.14 1.63
C ASN A 155 -5.18 -7.14 0.81
N LEU A 156 -6.21 -6.69 0.08
CA LEU A 156 -7.02 -7.60 -0.74
C LEU A 156 -6.20 -8.18 -1.90
N ILE A 157 -5.46 -7.34 -2.62
CA ILE A 157 -4.67 -7.79 -3.77
C ILE A 157 -3.54 -8.70 -3.30
N GLU A 158 -2.81 -8.27 -2.27
CA GLU A 158 -1.75 -9.03 -1.61
C GLU A 158 -2.31 -10.38 -1.12
N GLY A 159 -3.34 -10.35 -0.26
CA GLY A 159 -3.84 -11.57 0.37
C GLY A 159 -4.49 -12.54 -0.61
N ILE A 160 -5.23 -12.07 -1.61
CA ILE A 160 -5.82 -12.96 -2.62
C ILE A 160 -4.71 -13.64 -3.44
N LEU A 161 -3.74 -12.86 -3.92
CA LEU A 161 -2.73 -13.40 -4.84
C LEU A 161 -1.65 -14.19 -4.10
N ASN A 162 -1.03 -13.63 -3.07
CA ASN A 162 0.09 -14.28 -2.37
C ASN A 162 -0.37 -15.29 -1.33
N HIS A 163 -1.42 -15.02 -0.56
CA HIS A 163 -1.86 -15.96 0.49
C HIS A 163 -2.70 -17.12 -0.04
N HIS A 164 -3.55 -16.87 -1.04
CA HIS A 164 -4.52 -17.86 -1.52
C HIS A 164 -4.15 -18.51 -2.86
N ILE A 165 -3.79 -17.71 -3.87
CA ILE A 165 -3.58 -18.21 -5.24
C ILE A 165 -2.18 -18.80 -5.41
N PHE A 166 -1.13 -18.00 -5.17
CA PHE A 166 0.27 -18.40 -5.38
C PHE A 166 0.90 -19.06 -4.15
N LYS A 167 0.35 -18.78 -2.96
CA LYS A 167 0.77 -19.37 -1.67
C LYS A 167 2.25 -19.14 -1.41
N PHE A 168 2.68 -17.89 -1.50
CA PHE A 168 4.05 -17.48 -1.16
C PHE A 168 4.29 -17.41 0.35
N HIS A 169 3.23 -17.14 1.11
CA HIS A 169 3.19 -17.10 2.56
C HIS A 169 1.73 -17.11 3.02
N SER A 170 1.48 -17.37 4.29
CA SER A 170 0.21 -17.09 4.96
C SER A 170 0.43 -15.94 5.94
N VAL A 171 -0.63 -15.21 6.31
CA VAL A 171 -0.55 -14.09 7.28
C VAL A 171 0.17 -14.49 8.57
N LYS A 172 0.00 -15.75 8.99
CA LYS A 172 0.80 -16.37 10.04
C LYS A 172 1.23 -17.75 9.56
N ASP A 173 2.46 -17.82 9.07
CA ASP A 173 3.02 -19.07 8.56
C ASP A 173 3.29 -20.06 9.69
N PHE A 174 3.20 -21.35 9.33
CA PHE A 174 3.41 -22.50 10.21
C PHE A 174 2.49 -22.59 11.43
N ASP A 175 1.42 -21.78 11.49
CA ASP A 175 0.34 -21.96 12.46
C ASP A 175 -0.44 -23.25 12.19
N VAL A 176 -1.12 -23.79 13.20
CA VAL A 176 -1.95 -25.00 13.05
C VAL A 176 -3.13 -24.78 12.10
N ASN A 177 -3.59 -23.54 11.94
CA ASN A 177 -4.66 -23.18 11.01
C ASN A 177 -4.35 -21.87 10.26
N PRO A 178 -3.45 -21.88 9.27
CA PRO A 178 -3.07 -20.65 8.54
C PRO A 178 -4.24 -20.00 7.79
N LEU A 179 -5.24 -20.80 7.40
CA LEU A 179 -6.41 -20.32 6.67
C LEU A 179 -7.23 -19.32 7.48
N ILE A 180 -7.36 -19.49 8.81
CA ILE A 180 -8.13 -18.56 9.64
C ILE A 180 -7.50 -17.16 9.65
N TRP A 181 -6.17 -17.09 9.63
CA TRP A 181 -5.42 -15.84 9.59
C TRP A 181 -5.57 -15.17 8.23
N ASN A 182 -5.47 -15.93 7.13
CA ASN A 182 -5.67 -15.39 5.78
C ASN A 182 -7.10 -14.85 5.59
N LEU A 183 -8.12 -15.57 6.05
CA LEU A 183 -9.51 -15.12 6.00
C LEU A 183 -9.77 -13.91 6.90
N SER A 184 -9.15 -13.87 8.09
CA SER A 184 -9.27 -12.72 9.00
C SER A 184 -8.66 -11.47 8.39
N PHE A 185 -7.53 -11.60 7.70
CA PHE A 185 -6.88 -10.50 6.98
C PHE A 185 -7.75 -9.98 5.83
N LEU A 186 -8.34 -10.86 5.00
CA LEU A 186 -9.29 -10.43 3.96
C LEU A 186 -10.55 -9.77 4.56
N THR A 187 -11.09 -10.34 5.65
CA THR A 187 -12.26 -9.78 6.34
C THR A 187 -11.96 -8.38 6.89
N PHE A 188 -10.83 -8.21 7.57
CA PHE A 188 -10.36 -6.91 8.05
C PHE A 188 -10.23 -5.90 6.90
N SER A 189 -9.71 -6.33 5.76
CA SER A 189 -9.54 -5.52 4.55
C SER A 189 -10.87 -5.00 4.01
N ILE A 190 -11.89 -5.87 3.94
CA ILE A 190 -13.25 -5.47 3.54
C ILE A 190 -13.83 -4.47 4.54
N LEU A 191 -13.66 -4.70 5.85
CA LEU A 191 -14.17 -3.80 6.89
C LEU A 191 -13.57 -2.39 6.78
N ILE A 192 -12.25 -2.26 6.57
CA ILE A 192 -11.62 -0.94 6.41
C ILE A 192 -12.02 -0.27 5.10
N ILE A 193 -12.24 -1.01 4.01
CA ILE A 193 -12.79 -0.46 2.76
C ILE A 193 -14.18 0.10 2.98
N VAL A 194 -15.07 -0.68 3.63
CA VAL A 194 -16.45 -0.26 3.91
C VAL A 194 -16.44 1.00 4.78
N LEU A 195 -15.59 1.04 5.81
CA LEU A 195 -15.42 2.22 6.65
C LEU A 195 -14.93 3.43 5.83
N GLY A 196 -13.95 3.24 4.96
CA GLY A 196 -13.43 4.28 4.08
C GLY A 196 -14.51 4.84 3.14
N CYS A 197 -15.27 3.96 2.49
CA CYS A 197 -16.44 4.31 1.67
C CYS A 197 -17.47 5.10 2.48
N PHE A 198 -17.79 4.66 3.69
CA PHE A 198 -18.76 5.33 4.56
C PHE A 198 -18.34 6.76 4.94
N LEU A 199 -17.07 6.96 5.29
CA LEU A 199 -16.53 8.28 5.60
C LEU A 199 -16.61 9.23 4.40
N ILE A 200 -16.34 8.74 3.19
CA ILE A 200 -16.43 9.52 1.95
C ILE A 200 -17.88 9.86 1.58
N HIS A 201 -18.80 8.91 1.74
CA HIS A 201 -20.22 9.07 1.40
C HIS A 201 -20.96 10.04 2.33
N LYS A 202 -20.55 10.16 3.60
CA LYS A 202 -21.17 11.10 4.55
C LYS A 202 -21.07 12.56 4.13
N ILE A 203 -20.12 12.89 3.26
CA ILE A 203 -19.96 14.25 2.76
C ILE A 203 -21.03 14.46 1.68
N LYS A 204 -21.86 15.50 1.78
CA LYS A 204 -22.90 15.80 0.77
C LYS A 204 -22.59 17.07 -0.01
N HIS A 205 -22.06 18.10 0.65
CA HIS A 205 -21.62 19.35 0.03
C HIS A 205 -20.18 19.68 0.46
N LEU A 206 -19.33 19.99 -0.51
CA LEU A 206 -18.04 20.62 -0.24
C LEU A 206 -18.27 22.13 -0.35
N PRO A 207 -18.20 22.89 0.75
CA PRO A 207 -18.35 24.34 0.68
C PRO A 207 -17.23 24.91 -0.21
N TYR A 208 -17.60 25.78 -1.14
CA TYR A 208 -16.64 26.61 -1.85
C TYR A 208 -16.21 27.71 -0.90
N GLU A 209 -15.10 27.51 -0.20
CA GLU A 209 -14.56 28.51 0.73
C GLU A 209 -13.40 29.24 0.04
N ASN A 210 -13.67 30.47 -0.43
CA ASN A 210 -12.67 31.32 -1.06
C ASN A 210 -11.82 32.00 0.02
N TRP A 211 -10.87 31.25 0.61
CA TRP A 211 -10.06 31.74 1.73
C TRP A 211 -9.21 33.00 1.41
N ARG A 212 -9.08 33.37 0.12
CA ARG A 212 -8.41 34.60 -0.32
C ARG A 212 -9.18 35.89 -0.05
N THR A 213 -10.49 35.84 0.21
CA THR A 213 -11.29 37.04 0.51
C THR A 213 -11.51 37.28 2.01
N ASN A 214 -11.13 36.34 2.88
CA ASN A 214 -11.29 36.48 4.34
C ASN A 214 -10.13 37.19 5.04
N THR A 215 -9.20 37.80 4.29
CA THR A 215 -8.15 38.67 4.86
C THR A 215 -8.60 40.12 5.02
N GLU A 216 -9.82 40.50 4.62
CA GLU A 216 -10.32 41.87 4.81
C GLU A 216 -10.93 42.15 6.20
N ASP A 217 -11.14 41.13 7.04
CA ASP A 217 -11.73 41.28 8.39
C ASP A 217 -10.70 41.25 9.54
N ILE A 218 -9.42 41.45 9.25
CA ILE A 218 -8.41 41.75 10.28
C ILE A 218 -8.10 43.25 10.22
N LYS A 219 -9.00 44.06 10.79
CA LYS A 219 -8.73 45.45 11.19
C LYS A 219 -8.89 45.58 12.69
#